data_AF-A0A2T6BSL6-F1
#
_entry.id   AF-A0A2T6BSL6-F1
#
_cell.length_a   1.000
_cell.length_b   1.000
_cell.length_c   1.000
_cell.angle_alpha   90.00
_cell.angle_beta   90.00
_cell.angle_gamma   90.00
#
_symmetry.space_group_name_H-M   'P 1'
#
loop_
_entity.id
_entity.type
_entity.pdbx_description
1 polymer ?
#
loop_
_entity_poly.entity_id
_entity_poly.type
_entity_poly.pdbx_seq_one_letter_code
_entity_poly.pdbx_strand_id
1 'polypeptide(L)'
;MLKKAAAFLLFLMSFTVFSQNLTIDNIESKQQSFNAKVTIDSIAFTGFDLKIKVNDSFASIENIKNIQKSFLANGDFKFDIKNSEASISYKGDEVYSTVKPLLLFELSNTPKKGFSDVIYEFTEVNFYNGEQTITILPKKQKIKKTIIHPKPFFSSDKVVFGILMLLLGFVFYTEASKNAGWKKFYKYVPALLICYLLPAILSSFGIISDKYSEAYFIASRFLLPAALVLMTLSIDLKGVFNLGPKALIMFFTGTVGIIIGGPLAILLISIFSPETVGGAGPDAVWRGLSTLAGSWIGGGANQAAMLEIFEYSQDKYGAMVLVDIVVANLWMAILLFGIGKSKKIDKKLNADTSAIERLKERVSAFTDKIKRNPTLTELMIILALAFGGVSLAHFGAGAITDFLGQFAIVKNDDGALSFLGSSFFWMITIATAFGIMLSYTKAKNYEGAGASKIGSIFIYILVASIGMKMDLGKVLENPGLLAVGLVWMAIHAGLLILVAKLIRAPYFFLAVGSQANVGGAASAPIVASAFHPSLTSVGVLLAVFGYVVGTYGAILCTVLMEIASKTVVP
;
A
#
# COMPACT_ATOMS: atom_id res chain seq x y z
N MET A 1 -42.25 -39.76 9.40
CA MET A 1 -41.25 -39.15 8.51
C MET A 1 -40.48 -38.00 9.17
N LEU A 2 -41.16 -37.01 9.79
CA LEU A 2 -40.50 -35.87 10.46
C LEU A 2 -39.49 -36.24 11.57
N LYS A 3 -39.78 -37.23 12.43
CA LYS A 3 -38.82 -37.68 13.48
C LYS A 3 -37.58 -38.37 12.93
N LYS A 4 -37.69 -39.10 11.80
CA LYS A 4 -36.54 -39.70 11.11
C LYS A 4 -35.74 -38.66 10.34
N ALA A 5 -36.39 -37.64 9.77
CA ALA A 5 -35.72 -36.50 9.14
C ALA A 5 -34.98 -35.63 10.18
N ALA A 6 -35.56 -35.39 11.36
CA ALA A 6 -34.90 -34.68 12.46
C ALA A 6 -33.72 -35.49 13.05
N ALA A 7 -33.88 -36.80 13.22
CA ALA A 7 -32.77 -37.67 13.64
C ALA A 7 -31.66 -37.77 12.58
N PHE A 8 -32.00 -37.75 11.29
CA PHE A 8 -31.04 -37.71 10.18
C PHE A 8 -30.36 -36.33 10.05
N LEU A 9 -31.06 -35.23 10.33
CA LEU A 9 -30.47 -33.88 10.40
C LEU A 9 -29.55 -33.72 11.63
N LEU A 10 -29.94 -34.26 12.78
CA LEU A 10 -29.11 -34.33 14.00
C LEU A 10 -27.89 -35.24 13.78
N PHE A 11 -28.06 -36.35 13.05
CA PHE A 11 -26.96 -37.23 12.63
C PHE A 11 -26.02 -36.54 11.63
N LEU A 12 -26.54 -35.78 10.67
CA LEU A 12 -25.74 -34.95 9.75
C LEU A 12 -25.04 -33.78 10.45
N MET A 13 -25.65 -33.18 11.47
CA MET A 13 -25.01 -32.17 12.32
C MET A 13 -23.96 -32.74 13.28
N SER A 14 -24.04 -34.03 13.63
CA SER A 14 -22.94 -34.72 14.33
C SER A 14 -21.76 -35.09 13.42
N PHE A 15 -21.86 -34.88 12.09
CA PHE A 15 -20.77 -35.09 11.13
C PHE A 15 -20.27 -33.81 10.45
N THR A 16 -20.75 -32.62 10.86
CA THR A 16 -19.98 -31.41 10.59
C THR A 16 -18.78 -31.40 11.54
N VAL A 17 -17.66 -31.95 11.08
CA VAL A 17 -16.36 -31.77 11.71
C VAL A 17 -16.06 -30.27 11.64
N PHE A 18 -16.51 -29.51 12.64
CA PHE A 18 -16.06 -28.14 12.81
C PHE A 18 -14.52 -28.17 12.84
N SER A 19 -13.89 -27.34 12.01
CA SER A 19 -12.44 -27.34 11.91
C SER A 19 -11.83 -26.78 13.19
N GLN A 20 -11.39 -27.65 14.10
CA GLN A 20 -10.62 -27.28 15.30
C GLN A 20 -9.33 -26.55 14.92
N ASN A 21 -9.25 -25.22 15.07
CA ASN A 21 -8.03 -24.47 14.79
C ASN A 21 -7.38 -23.97 16.08
N LEU A 22 -6.19 -24.46 16.39
CA LEU A 22 -5.34 -23.91 17.45
C LEU A 22 -4.46 -22.83 16.83
N THR A 23 -4.57 -21.58 17.29
CA THR A 23 -3.88 -20.44 16.65
C THR A 23 -2.99 -19.70 17.64
N ILE A 24 -1.74 -19.43 17.24
CA ILE A 24 -0.90 -18.38 17.84
C ILE A 24 -0.92 -17.17 16.90
N ASP A 25 -1.36 -16.02 17.39
CA ASP A 25 -1.59 -14.85 16.55
C ASP A 25 -0.32 -14.18 15.99
N ASN A 26 -0.51 -13.43 14.89
CA ASN A 26 0.51 -12.58 14.28
C ASN A 26 0.65 -11.34 15.13
N ILE A 27 1.89 -10.94 15.39
CA ILE A 27 2.17 -9.68 16.04
C ILE A 27 3.09 -8.85 15.15
N GLU A 28 2.55 -7.78 14.61
CA GLU A 28 3.34 -6.66 14.11
C GLU A 28 3.48 -5.64 15.24
N SER A 29 4.69 -5.50 15.79
CA SER A 29 4.92 -4.59 16.91
C SER A 29 6.12 -3.69 16.70
N LYS A 30 5.96 -2.45 17.16
CA LYS A 30 7.02 -1.46 17.32
C LYS A 30 7.73 -1.61 18.68
N GLN A 31 7.12 -2.37 19.61
CA GLN A 31 7.56 -2.51 20.99
C GLN A 31 8.55 -3.67 21.15
N GLN A 32 9.52 -3.46 22.02
CA GLN A 32 10.49 -4.50 22.41
C GLN A 32 9.86 -5.62 23.25
N SER A 33 8.62 -5.48 23.71
CA SER A 33 7.86 -6.55 24.36
C SER A 33 6.49 -6.70 23.70
N PHE A 34 6.02 -7.93 23.56
CA PHE A 34 4.72 -8.24 23.00
C PHE A 34 4.11 -9.50 23.63
N ASN A 35 2.80 -9.69 23.42
CA ASN A 35 2.04 -10.81 23.95
C ASN A 35 1.33 -11.58 22.84
N ALA A 36 1.79 -12.80 22.53
CA ALA A 36 1.17 -13.67 21.52
C ALA A 36 -0.04 -14.42 22.08
N LYS A 37 -1.21 -14.19 21.49
CA LYS A 37 -2.46 -14.83 21.91
C LYS A 37 -2.50 -16.26 21.42
N VAL A 38 -2.83 -17.18 22.32
CA VAL A 38 -3.11 -18.59 22.00
C VAL A 38 -4.61 -18.80 22.07
N THR A 39 -5.22 -19.14 20.94
CA THR A 39 -6.68 -19.28 20.81
C THR A 39 -7.05 -20.65 20.24
N ILE A 40 -8.22 -21.14 20.61
CA ILE A 40 -8.78 -22.39 20.09
C ILE A 40 -10.24 -22.17 19.69
N ASP A 41 -10.67 -22.75 18.57
CA ASP A 41 -12.06 -22.75 18.15
C ASP A 41 -12.58 -24.17 17.92
N SER A 42 -13.90 -24.29 17.75
CA SER A 42 -14.53 -25.51 17.22
C SER A 42 -14.28 -26.80 18.03
N ILE A 43 -14.09 -26.69 19.35
CA ILE A 43 -13.73 -27.81 20.24
C ILE A 43 -14.57 -27.79 21.52
N ALA A 44 -14.75 -28.97 22.11
CA ALA A 44 -15.20 -29.12 23.50
C ALA A 44 -14.13 -29.86 24.33
N PHE A 45 -13.75 -29.32 25.49
CA PHE A 45 -12.69 -29.87 26.35
C PHE A 45 -12.90 -29.53 27.84
N THR A 46 -12.37 -30.37 28.72
CA THR A 46 -12.27 -30.21 30.18
C THR A 46 -10.84 -29.88 30.64
N GLY A 47 -9.84 -30.19 29.81
CA GLY A 47 -8.42 -29.91 30.10
C GLY A 47 -7.55 -29.87 28.85
N PHE A 48 -6.29 -29.50 29.00
CA PHE A 48 -5.28 -29.60 27.94
C PHE A 48 -3.85 -29.65 28.49
N ASP A 49 -2.94 -30.22 27.70
CA ASP A 49 -1.50 -30.12 27.84
C ASP A 49 -0.89 -29.60 26.52
N LEU A 50 -0.17 -28.49 26.60
CA LEU A 50 0.48 -27.83 25.47
C LEU A 50 1.97 -27.66 25.76
N LYS A 51 2.82 -27.94 24.77
CA LYS A 51 4.21 -27.49 24.75
C LYS A 51 4.47 -26.58 23.57
N ILE A 52 5.09 -25.44 23.87
CA ILE A 52 5.39 -24.40 22.89
C ILE A 52 6.87 -24.09 22.95
N LYS A 53 7.58 -24.36 21.87
CA LYS A 53 8.99 -24.05 21.69
C LYS A 53 9.17 -22.74 20.94
N VAL A 54 10.24 -22.01 21.27
CA VAL A 54 10.72 -20.85 20.54
C VAL A 54 11.86 -21.26 19.62
N ASN A 55 11.69 -21.03 18.32
CA ASN A 55 12.64 -21.44 17.28
C ASN A 55 13.59 -20.32 16.82
N ASP A 56 13.57 -19.16 17.47
CA ASP A 56 14.41 -18.01 17.14
C ASP A 56 15.28 -17.58 18.35
N SER A 57 16.58 -17.42 18.11
CA SER A 57 17.57 -17.00 19.13
C SER A 57 17.37 -15.57 19.66
N PHE A 58 16.61 -14.75 18.94
CA PHE A 58 16.27 -13.37 19.31
C PHE A 58 14.97 -13.26 20.11
N ALA A 59 14.23 -14.35 20.29
CA ALA A 59 12.96 -14.38 21.00
C ALA A 59 13.02 -15.35 22.20
N SER A 60 12.20 -15.10 23.22
CA SER A 60 12.04 -16.01 24.37
C SER A 60 10.67 -15.85 25.02
N ILE A 61 10.07 -16.94 25.49
CA ILE A 61 8.87 -16.86 26.33
C ILE A 61 9.33 -16.45 27.74
N GLU A 62 8.93 -15.26 28.18
CA GLU A 62 9.28 -14.75 29.52
C GLU A 62 8.21 -15.08 30.55
N ASN A 63 6.94 -15.08 30.13
CA ASN A 63 5.82 -15.33 31.03
C ASN A 63 4.55 -15.74 30.26
N ILE A 64 3.57 -16.28 30.98
CA ILE A 64 2.20 -16.51 30.48
C ILE A 64 1.25 -15.56 31.21
N LYS A 65 0.51 -14.75 30.44
CA LYS A 65 -0.36 -13.68 30.91
C LYS A 65 -1.78 -13.86 30.37
N ASN A 66 -2.71 -13.04 30.88
CA ASN A 66 -4.09 -12.96 30.41
C ASN A 66 -4.77 -14.34 30.29
N ILE A 67 -4.50 -15.21 31.28
CA ILE A 67 -5.09 -16.55 31.35
C ILE A 67 -6.59 -16.39 31.50
N GLN A 68 -7.36 -17.17 30.73
CA GLN A 68 -8.81 -17.12 30.77
C GLN A 68 -9.31 -17.35 32.20
N LYS A 69 -10.07 -16.39 32.74
CA LYS A 69 -10.45 -16.36 34.16
C LYS A 69 -11.15 -17.64 34.63
N SER A 70 -11.93 -18.28 33.77
CA SER A 70 -12.63 -19.53 34.10
C SER A 70 -11.67 -20.67 34.42
N PHE A 71 -10.49 -20.73 33.78
CA PHE A 71 -9.48 -21.74 34.08
C PHE A 71 -8.86 -21.56 35.46
N LEU A 72 -8.78 -20.30 35.94
CA LEU A 72 -8.28 -20.00 37.28
C LEU A 72 -9.34 -20.23 38.37
N ALA A 73 -10.62 -20.18 38.01
CA ALA A 73 -11.73 -20.34 38.95
C ALA A 73 -12.18 -21.80 39.12
N ASN A 74 -12.14 -22.59 38.03
CA ASN A 74 -12.83 -23.88 37.94
C ASN A 74 -11.88 -25.06 37.62
N GLY A 75 -10.57 -24.90 37.91
CA GLY A 75 -9.58 -25.94 37.68
C GLY A 75 -8.17 -25.57 38.15
N ASP A 76 -7.20 -26.41 37.80
CA ASP A 76 -5.77 -26.25 38.10
C ASP A 76 -5.02 -25.90 36.80
N PHE A 77 -4.56 -24.65 36.70
CA PHE A 77 -3.76 -24.15 35.58
C PHE A 77 -2.30 -24.01 36.02
N LYS A 78 -1.41 -24.74 35.37
CA LYS A 78 0.03 -24.77 35.67
C LYS A 78 0.85 -24.50 34.42
N PHE A 79 1.97 -23.83 34.60
CA PHE A 79 2.95 -23.70 33.53
C PHE A 79 4.38 -23.71 34.07
N ASP A 80 5.31 -24.15 33.23
CA ASP A 80 6.75 -24.14 33.48
C ASP A 80 7.46 -23.65 32.21
N ILE A 81 8.41 -22.74 32.35
CA ILE A 81 9.15 -22.15 31.23
C ILE A 81 10.63 -22.47 31.46
N LYS A 82 11.22 -23.27 30.56
CA LYS A 82 12.63 -23.66 30.63
C LYS A 82 13.31 -23.45 29.28
N ASN A 83 14.44 -22.74 29.31
CA ASN A 83 15.23 -22.37 28.14
C ASN A 83 14.41 -21.61 27.08
N SER A 84 13.88 -22.33 26.10
CA SER A 84 13.11 -21.83 24.98
C SER A 84 11.80 -22.61 24.80
N GLU A 85 11.35 -23.35 25.81
CA GLU A 85 10.10 -24.11 25.76
C GLU A 85 9.23 -23.79 26.97
N ALA A 86 7.94 -23.62 26.73
CA ALA A 86 6.91 -23.49 27.75
C ALA A 86 6.03 -24.73 27.74
N SER A 87 5.87 -25.37 28.90
CA SER A 87 4.89 -26.43 29.14
C SER A 87 3.71 -25.84 29.89
N ILE A 88 2.50 -25.98 29.36
CA ILE A 88 1.26 -25.43 29.91
C ILE A 88 0.24 -26.55 30.08
N SER A 89 -0.33 -26.68 31.28
CA SER A 89 -1.32 -27.69 31.61
C SER A 89 -2.53 -27.03 32.27
N TYR A 90 -3.72 -27.48 31.87
CA TYR A 90 -4.97 -27.13 32.52
C TYR A 90 -5.80 -28.39 32.75
N LYS A 91 -6.32 -28.55 33.97
CA LYS A 91 -7.27 -29.61 34.31
C LYS A 91 -8.43 -29.03 35.11
N GLY A 92 -9.66 -29.16 34.61
CA GLY A 92 -10.86 -28.79 35.33
C GLY A 92 -11.99 -29.79 35.14
N ASP A 93 -13.06 -29.60 35.90
CA ASP A 93 -14.22 -30.49 35.92
C ASP A 93 -15.35 -30.01 34.98
N GLU A 94 -15.30 -28.75 34.54
CA GLU A 94 -16.27 -28.17 33.61
C GLU A 94 -15.88 -28.38 32.14
N VAL A 95 -16.89 -28.70 31.31
CA VAL A 95 -16.73 -28.79 29.85
C VAL A 95 -16.84 -27.41 29.22
N TYR A 96 -15.76 -26.93 28.62
CA TYR A 96 -15.74 -25.75 27.76
C TYR A 96 -16.12 -26.17 26.34
N SER A 97 -17.09 -25.50 25.72
CA SER A 97 -17.46 -25.71 24.32
C SER A 97 -17.45 -24.39 23.58
N THR A 98 -16.74 -24.33 22.45
CA THR A 98 -16.61 -23.09 21.67
C THR A 98 -16.76 -23.31 20.18
N VAL A 99 -17.46 -22.38 19.52
CA VAL A 99 -17.60 -22.29 18.05
C VAL A 99 -16.82 -21.08 17.49
N LYS A 100 -16.54 -20.07 18.32
CA LYS A 100 -15.70 -18.91 17.98
C LYS A 100 -14.31 -19.06 18.61
N PRO A 101 -13.30 -18.30 18.18
CA PRO A 101 -11.99 -18.31 18.84
C PRO A 101 -12.10 -17.95 20.33
N LEU A 102 -11.75 -18.89 21.19
CA LEU A 102 -11.61 -18.71 22.64
C LEU A 102 -10.15 -18.45 22.97
N LEU A 103 -9.85 -17.34 23.67
CA LEU A 103 -8.52 -17.06 24.20
C LEU A 103 -8.22 -18.01 25.36
N LEU A 104 -7.12 -18.75 25.28
CA LEU A 104 -6.64 -19.59 26.36
C LEU A 104 -5.73 -18.79 27.30
N PHE A 105 -4.70 -18.17 26.72
CA PHE A 105 -3.70 -17.36 27.41
C PHE A 105 -2.86 -16.55 26.41
N GLU A 106 -1.97 -15.70 26.92
CA GLU A 106 -1.00 -14.92 26.15
C GLU A 106 0.44 -15.28 26.52
N LEU A 107 1.30 -15.52 25.53
CA LEU A 107 2.74 -15.69 25.70
C LEU A 107 3.43 -14.32 25.68
N SER A 108 4.03 -13.91 26.79
CA SER A 108 4.80 -12.67 26.89
C SER A 108 6.23 -12.89 26.41
N ASN A 109 6.74 -11.99 25.56
CA ASN A 109 8.05 -12.09 24.94
C ASN A 109 8.70 -10.70 24.87
N THR A 110 10.01 -10.64 25.09
CA THR A 110 10.82 -9.43 24.91
C THR A 110 11.99 -9.73 23.96
N PRO A 111 11.82 -9.52 22.66
CA PRO A 111 12.86 -9.81 21.69
C PRO A 111 14.10 -8.92 21.81
N LYS A 112 15.25 -9.53 21.52
CA LYS A 112 16.57 -8.89 21.58
C LYS A 112 16.84 -7.94 20.40
N LYS A 113 16.22 -8.18 19.24
CA LYS A 113 16.31 -7.37 18.00
C LYS A 113 15.01 -7.43 17.22
N GLY A 114 14.89 -6.60 16.18
CA GLY A 114 13.81 -6.75 15.19
C GLY A 114 14.04 -7.98 14.33
N PHE A 115 12.96 -8.71 14.04
CA PHE A 115 12.95 -9.91 13.20
C PHE A 115 11.58 -10.03 12.53
N SER A 116 11.49 -10.87 11.51
CA SER A 116 10.24 -11.21 10.85
C SER A 116 10.25 -12.71 10.63
N ASP A 117 9.73 -13.48 11.59
CA ASP A 117 9.78 -14.95 11.55
C ASP A 117 8.63 -15.63 12.32
N VAL A 118 8.41 -16.90 12.04
CA VAL A 118 7.56 -17.80 12.83
C VAL A 118 8.39 -18.27 14.02
N ILE A 119 8.23 -17.60 15.15
CA ILE A 119 9.09 -17.83 16.31
C ILE A 119 8.60 -18.92 17.25
N TYR A 120 7.34 -19.35 17.14
CA TYR A 120 6.76 -20.38 18.00
C TYR A 120 6.53 -21.68 17.22
N GLU A 121 6.59 -22.81 17.92
CA GLU A 121 6.24 -24.13 17.40
C GLU A 121 5.52 -24.89 18.50
N PHE A 122 4.39 -25.52 18.18
CA PHE A 122 3.78 -26.47 19.10
C PHE A 122 4.52 -27.81 19.00
N THR A 123 5.17 -28.23 20.08
CA THR A 123 5.86 -29.53 20.16
C THR A 123 4.95 -30.61 20.75
N GLU A 124 3.93 -30.21 21.51
CA GLU A 124 2.93 -31.13 22.08
C GLU A 124 1.56 -30.42 22.14
N VAL A 125 0.49 -31.09 21.68
CA VAL A 125 -0.88 -30.55 21.68
C VAL A 125 -1.88 -31.65 22.02
N ASN A 126 -2.28 -31.71 23.29
CA ASN A 126 -3.28 -32.65 23.80
C ASN A 126 -4.42 -31.88 24.46
N PHE A 127 -5.66 -32.11 24.02
CA PHE A 127 -6.85 -31.65 24.72
C PHE A 127 -7.57 -32.86 25.32
N TYR A 128 -8.31 -32.65 26.40
CA TYR A 128 -9.03 -33.72 27.10
C TYR A 128 -10.51 -33.38 27.18
N ASN A 129 -11.38 -34.36 26.99
CA ASN A 129 -12.81 -34.24 27.27
C ASN A 129 -13.25 -35.48 28.05
N GLY A 130 -13.28 -35.36 29.38
CA GLY A 130 -13.36 -36.52 30.27
C GLY A 130 -12.14 -37.42 30.11
N GLU A 131 -12.35 -38.72 29.86
CA GLU A 131 -11.26 -39.70 29.63
C GLU A 131 -10.75 -39.71 28.18
N GLN A 132 -11.41 -38.98 27.26
CA GLN A 132 -11.00 -38.95 25.86
C GLN A 132 -9.92 -37.90 25.61
N THR A 133 -8.85 -38.31 24.91
CA THR A 133 -7.82 -37.40 24.41
C THR A 133 -8.16 -36.96 22.98
N ILE A 134 -8.15 -35.65 22.75
CA ILE A 134 -8.39 -34.99 21.48
C ILE A 134 -7.05 -34.42 20.99
N THR A 135 -6.49 -35.02 19.95
CA THR A 135 -5.25 -34.54 19.32
C THR A 135 -5.58 -33.61 18.15
N ILE A 136 -5.06 -32.38 18.20
CA ILE A 136 -5.22 -31.42 17.09
C ILE A 136 -4.14 -31.69 16.04
N LEU A 137 -4.57 -32.02 14.83
CA LEU A 137 -3.65 -32.31 13.71
C LEU A 137 -2.74 -31.10 13.40
N PRO A 138 -1.45 -31.31 13.06
CA PRO A 138 -0.51 -30.22 12.77
C PRO A 138 -1.01 -29.21 11.72
N LYS A 139 -1.69 -29.67 10.67
CA LYS A 139 -2.27 -28.79 9.62
C LYS A 139 -3.33 -27.81 10.14
N LYS A 140 -3.90 -28.06 11.32
CA LYS A 140 -4.88 -27.18 11.97
C LYS A 140 -4.28 -26.33 13.09
N GLN A 141 -2.97 -26.47 13.34
CA GLN A 141 -2.22 -25.61 14.23
C GLN A 141 -1.67 -24.45 13.40
N LYS A 142 -2.26 -23.26 13.56
CA LYS A 142 -1.92 -22.06 12.79
C LYS A 142 -1.04 -21.15 13.63
N ILE A 143 0.26 -21.17 13.38
CA ILE A 143 1.19 -20.24 14.03
C ILE A 143 1.49 -19.14 13.02
N LYS A 144 1.04 -17.93 13.31
CA LYS A 144 1.26 -16.81 12.41
C LYS A 144 2.64 -16.19 12.66
N LYS A 145 3.22 -15.62 11.60
CA LYS A 145 4.50 -14.90 11.64
C LYS A 145 4.44 -13.75 12.66
N THR A 146 5.55 -13.48 13.35
CA THR A 146 5.71 -12.29 14.20
C THR A 146 6.71 -11.33 13.53
N ILE A 147 6.34 -10.05 13.43
CA ILE A 147 7.15 -8.99 12.82
C ILE A 147 7.45 -7.93 13.89
N ILE A 148 8.71 -7.86 14.30
CA ILE A 148 9.20 -6.84 15.21
C ILE A 148 10.11 -5.92 14.40
N HIS A 149 9.68 -4.68 14.23
CA HIS A 149 10.49 -3.72 13.49
C HIS A 149 11.68 -3.28 14.35
N PRO A 150 12.90 -3.24 13.81
CA PRO A 150 14.04 -2.72 14.55
C PRO A 150 13.79 -1.24 14.86
N LYS A 151 14.01 -0.86 16.12
CA LYS A 151 13.86 0.53 16.54
C LYS A 151 14.89 1.40 15.80
N PRO A 152 14.47 2.41 15.02
CA PRO A 152 15.41 3.31 14.35
C PRO A 152 16.09 4.21 15.38
N PHE A 153 17.19 4.84 14.98
CA PHE A 153 17.88 5.82 15.82
C PHE A 153 16.93 6.94 16.27
N PHE A 154 16.10 7.46 15.35
CA PHE A 154 15.02 8.39 15.65
C PHE A 154 13.65 7.75 15.41
N SER A 155 12.91 7.52 16.48
CA SER A 155 11.56 6.94 16.44
C SER A 155 10.44 7.93 16.79
N SER A 156 10.78 9.18 17.13
CA SER A 156 9.78 10.21 17.49
C SER A 156 9.28 10.92 16.24
N ASP A 157 7.96 10.97 16.05
CA ASP A 157 7.32 11.71 14.95
C ASP A 157 7.81 13.15 14.81
N LYS A 158 7.98 13.84 15.94
CA LYS A 158 8.43 15.25 15.97
C LYS A 158 9.84 15.39 15.39
N VAL A 159 10.73 14.47 15.76
CA VAL A 159 12.13 14.47 15.31
C VAL A 159 12.22 14.03 13.86
N VAL A 160 11.55 12.94 13.48
CA VAL A 160 11.51 12.44 12.11
C VAL A 160 10.96 13.52 11.17
N PHE A 161 9.84 14.16 11.52
CA PHE A 161 9.30 15.26 10.74
C PHE A 161 10.28 16.43 10.61
N GLY A 162 10.95 16.83 11.70
CA GLY A 162 12.00 17.84 11.66
C GLY A 162 13.15 17.48 10.70
N ILE A 163 13.60 16.24 10.69
CA ILE A 163 14.62 15.73 9.76
C ILE A 163 14.11 15.84 8.31
N LEU A 164 12.89 15.39 8.02
CA LEU A 164 12.31 15.49 6.68
C LEU A 164 12.25 16.94 6.20
N MET A 165 11.84 17.86 7.07
CA MET A 165 11.79 19.30 6.74
C MET A 165 13.19 19.89 6.49
N LEU A 166 14.19 19.47 7.26
CA LEU A 166 15.59 19.86 7.04
C LEU A 166 16.12 19.33 5.70
N LEU A 167 15.80 18.08 5.35
CA LEU A 167 16.18 17.51 4.05
C LEU A 167 15.54 18.28 2.89
N LEU A 168 14.23 18.56 2.98
CA LEU A 168 13.54 19.36 1.97
C LEU A 168 14.14 20.76 1.87
N GLY A 169 14.35 21.44 2.99
CA GLY A 169 14.99 22.75 3.04
C GLY A 169 16.38 22.74 2.42
N PHE A 170 17.20 21.73 2.73
CA PHE A 170 18.52 21.53 2.15
C PHE A 170 18.47 21.36 0.62
N VAL A 171 17.55 20.53 0.12
CA VAL A 171 17.39 20.30 -1.33
C VAL A 171 17.01 21.58 -2.05
N PHE A 172 16.00 22.32 -1.58
CA PHE A 172 15.60 23.57 -2.23
C PHE A 172 16.64 24.68 -2.10
N TYR A 173 17.34 24.74 -0.96
CA TYR A 173 18.43 25.69 -0.76
C TYR A 173 19.58 25.45 -1.74
N THR A 174 19.97 24.18 -1.93
CA THR A 174 21.04 23.80 -2.85
C THR A 174 20.61 23.91 -4.31
N GLU A 175 19.35 23.59 -4.65
CA GLU A 175 18.77 23.79 -5.99
C GLU A 175 18.78 25.28 -6.39
N ALA A 176 18.36 26.16 -5.47
CA ALA A 176 18.35 27.61 -5.71
C ALA A 176 19.76 28.24 -5.65
N SER A 177 20.79 27.47 -5.29
CA SER A 177 22.14 27.98 -5.09
C SER A 177 22.76 28.49 -6.39
N LYS A 178 23.52 29.59 -6.29
CA LYS A 178 24.29 30.12 -7.42
C LYS A 178 25.59 29.36 -7.69
N ASN A 179 26.02 28.50 -6.76
CA ASN A 179 27.27 27.73 -6.84
C ASN A 179 27.30 26.82 -8.09
N ALA A 180 28.43 26.82 -8.79
CA ALA A 180 28.60 26.08 -10.05
C ALA A 180 28.45 24.56 -9.88
N GLY A 181 28.88 24.00 -8.74
CA GLY A 181 28.75 22.58 -8.43
C GLY A 181 27.28 22.17 -8.30
N TRP A 182 26.51 22.88 -7.48
CA TRP A 182 25.07 22.60 -7.30
C TRP A 182 24.27 22.81 -8.60
N LYS A 183 24.55 23.87 -9.35
CA LYS A 183 23.94 24.07 -10.68
C LYS A 183 24.25 22.92 -11.64
N LYS A 184 25.49 22.44 -11.65
CA LYS A 184 25.89 21.30 -12.48
C LYS A 184 25.19 20.02 -12.01
N PHE A 185 25.07 19.80 -10.71
CA PHE A 185 24.38 18.64 -10.15
C PHE A 185 22.90 18.62 -10.53
N TYR A 186 22.15 19.69 -10.22
CA TYR A 186 20.71 19.78 -10.50
C TYR A 186 20.37 19.87 -12.00
N LYS A 187 21.35 20.20 -12.86
CA LYS A 187 21.23 20.05 -14.32
C LYS A 187 21.04 18.59 -14.75
N TYR A 188 21.58 17.63 -14.00
CA TYR A 188 21.47 16.20 -14.30
C TYR A 188 20.47 15.49 -13.39
N VAL A 189 20.36 15.89 -12.12
CA VAL A 189 19.52 15.21 -11.14
C VAL A 189 18.40 16.14 -10.66
N PRO A 190 17.12 15.88 -11.00
CA PRO A 190 16.02 16.74 -10.57
C PRO A 190 15.89 16.82 -9.05
N ALA A 191 15.56 17.99 -8.50
CA ALA A 191 15.41 18.19 -7.06
C ALA A 191 14.38 17.24 -6.42
N LEU A 192 13.25 17.03 -7.11
CA LEU A 192 12.21 16.11 -6.68
C LEU A 192 12.70 14.67 -6.49
N LEU A 193 13.67 14.21 -7.31
CA LEU A 193 14.29 12.89 -7.15
C LEU A 193 15.11 12.82 -5.86
N ILE A 194 15.82 13.90 -5.50
CA ILE A 194 16.60 13.98 -4.26
C ILE A 194 15.71 14.00 -3.02
N CYS A 195 14.57 14.69 -3.09
CA CYS A 195 13.56 14.70 -2.02
C CYS A 195 13.05 13.29 -1.68
N TYR A 196 13.08 12.38 -2.65
CA TYR A 196 12.74 10.97 -2.44
C TYR A 196 13.94 10.15 -1.92
N LEU A 197 15.12 10.36 -2.53
CA LEU A 197 16.30 9.53 -2.28
C LEU A 197 16.90 9.76 -0.89
N LEU A 198 16.96 10.99 -0.38
CA LEU A 198 17.59 11.27 0.91
C LEU A 198 16.86 10.58 2.09
N PRO A 199 15.52 10.68 2.23
CA PRO A 199 14.80 9.91 3.27
C PRO A 199 14.96 8.39 3.12
N ALA A 200 15.00 7.88 1.89
CA ALA A 200 15.19 6.45 1.64
C ALA A 200 16.57 5.96 2.10
N ILE A 201 17.61 6.75 1.85
CA ILE A 201 18.95 6.47 2.37
C ILE A 201 18.93 6.44 3.90
N LEU A 202 18.35 7.44 4.56
CA LEU A 202 18.25 7.46 6.02
C LEU A 202 17.45 6.28 6.58
N SER A 203 16.37 5.88 5.90
CA SER A 203 15.55 4.73 6.29
C SER A 203 16.34 3.42 6.19
N SER A 204 17.08 3.24 5.07
CA SER A 204 17.90 2.05 4.83
C SER A 204 19.07 1.91 5.82
N PHE A 205 19.58 3.03 6.34
CA PHE A 205 20.59 3.02 7.41
C PHE A 205 19.99 2.91 8.83
N GLY A 206 18.67 2.73 8.96
CA GLY A 206 17.99 2.61 10.25
C GLY A 206 17.97 3.91 11.08
N ILE A 207 18.18 5.07 10.44
CA ILE A 207 18.20 6.38 11.13
C ILE A 207 16.76 6.84 11.42
N ILE A 208 15.86 6.66 10.45
CA ILE A 208 14.43 6.92 10.55
C ILE A 208 13.66 5.69 10.06
N SER A 209 12.34 5.61 10.30
CA SER A 209 11.53 4.50 9.79
C SER A 209 10.07 4.93 9.59
N ASP A 210 9.48 4.52 8.46
CA ASP A 210 8.04 4.66 8.20
C ASP A 210 7.19 3.80 9.15
N LYS A 211 7.78 2.77 9.77
CA LYS A 211 7.10 1.91 10.75
C LYS A 211 6.95 2.60 12.09
N TYR A 212 7.87 3.47 12.47
CA TYR A 212 7.80 4.21 13.74
C TYR A 212 7.14 5.57 13.62
N SER A 213 7.15 6.16 12.42
CA SER A 213 6.59 7.49 12.21
C SER A 213 5.27 7.49 11.45
N GLU A 214 4.30 8.26 11.95
CA GLU A 214 3.02 8.52 11.30
C GLU A 214 3.10 9.64 10.25
N ALA A 215 4.30 10.12 9.90
CA ALA A 215 4.48 11.21 8.94
C ALA A 215 3.84 10.91 7.57
N TYR A 216 3.93 9.66 7.10
CA TYR A 216 3.22 9.26 5.88
C TYR A 216 1.70 9.30 6.06
N PHE A 217 1.18 8.82 7.20
CA PHE A 217 -0.25 8.84 7.48
C PHE A 217 -0.79 10.26 7.42
N ILE A 218 -0.11 11.19 8.08
CA ILE A 218 -0.46 12.62 8.08
C ILE A 218 -0.36 13.18 6.65
N ALA A 219 0.75 12.91 5.96
CA ALA A 219 0.96 13.43 4.61
C ALA A 219 -0.08 12.93 3.61
N SER A 220 -0.41 11.63 3.61
CA SER A 220 -1.32 11.05 2.64
C SER A 220 -2.80 11.33 2.93
N ARG A 221 -3.19 11.50 4.20
CA ARG A 221 -4.60 11.68 4.61
C ARG A 221 -4.99 13.13 4.88
N PHE A 222 -4.04 14.01 5.18
CA PHE A 222 -4.32 15.42 5.44
C PHE A 222 -3.71 16.29 4.35
N LEU A 223 -2.40 16.17 4.14
CA LEU A 223 -1.66 17.09 3.28
C LEU A 223 -1.93 16.85 1.79
N LEU A 224 -2.05 15.59 1.36
CA LEU A 224 -2.40 15.25 -0.02
C LEU A 224 -3.77 15.82 -0.41
N PRO A 225 -4.90 15.48 0.25
CA PRO A 225 -6.19 16.06 -0.13
C PRO A 225 -6.21 17.59 0.01
N ALA A 226 -5.53 18.17 1.01
CA ALA A 226 -5.36 19.63 1.11
C ALA A 226 -4.63 20.21 -0.11
N ALA A 227 -3.54 19.57 -0.55
CA ALA A 227 -2.81 19.96 -1.75
C ALA A 227 -3.69 19.87 -2.98
N LEU A 228 -4.52 18.82 -3.11
CA LEU A 228 -5.43 18.68 -4.23
C LEU A 228 -6.46 19.80 -4.27
N VAL A 229 -7.08 20.15 -3.13
CA VAL A 229 -8.00 21.28 -3.04
C VAL A 229 -7.32 22.57 -3.51
N LEU A 230 -6.12 22.85 -2.99
CA LEU A 230 -5.40 24.09 -3.30
C LEU A 230 -4.90 24.16 -4.75
N MET A 231 -4.39 23.06 -5.29
CA MET A 231 -3.85 23.01 -6.65
C MET A 231 -4.95 22.89 -7.72
N THR A 232 -6.16 22.49 -7.33
CA THR A 232 -7.34 22.53 -8.21
C THR A 232 -8.15 23.83 -8.08
N LEU A 233 -7.84 24.67 -7.09
CA LEU A 233 -8.49 25.96 -6.87
C LEU A 233 -8.39 26.90 -8.08
N SER A 234 -7.33 26.78 -8.87
CA SER A 234 -7.08 27.56 -10.09
C SER A 234 -7.15 26.72 -11.37
N ILE A 235 -7.79 25.54 -11.32
CA ILE A 235 -7.90 24.64 -12.47
C ILE A 235 -8.70 25.26 -13.62
N ASP A 236 -8.16 25.17 -14.84
CA ASP A 236 -8.90 25.41 -16.08
C ASP A 236 -9.44 24.08 -16.62
N LEU A 237 -10.65 23.69 -16.20
CA LEU A 237 -11.25 22.41 -16.58
C LEU A 237 -11.44 22.29 -18.10
N LYS A 238 -11.83 23.38 -18.77
CA LYS A 238 -11.92 23.42 -20.25
C LYS A 238 -10.54 23.20 -20.87
N GLY A 239 -9.52 23.85 -20.33
CA GLY A 239 -8.13 23.67 -20.74
C GLY A 239 -7.63 22.23 -20.58
N VAL A 240 -8.00 21.56 -19.49
CA VAL A 240 -7.67 20.14 -19.25
C VAL A 240 -8.33 19.23 -20.28
N PHE A 241 -9.63 19.38 -20.56
CA PHE A 241 -10.30 18.59 -21.59
C PHE A 241 -9.73 18.86 -23.00
N ASN A 242 -9.30 20.09 -23.26
CA ASN A 242 -8.67 20.48 -24.53
C ASN A 242 -7.24 19.92 -24.72
N LEU A 243 -6.65 19.25 -23.72
CA LEU A 243 -5.42 18.47 -23.91
C LEU A 243 -5.64 17.29 -24.86
N GLY A 244 -6.89 16.90 -25.07
CA GLY A 244 -7.31 15.98 -26.12
C GLY A 244 -7.12 14.50 -25.75
N PRO A 245 -7.46 13.60 -26.69
CA PRO A 245 -7.54 12.16 -26.43
C PRO A 245 -6.17 11.51 -26.18
N LYS A 246 -5.06 12.17 -26.54
CA LYS A 246 -3.71 11.62 -26.36
C LYS A 246 -3.41 11.24 -24.91
N ALA A 247 -3.91 12.01 -23.94
CA ALA A 247 -3.76 11.68 -22.52
C ALA A 247 -4.42 10.34 -22.17
N LEU A 248 -5.66 10.13 -22.62
CA LEU A 248 -6.42 8.89 -22.39
C LEU A 248 -5.80 7.72 -23.15
N ILE A 249 -5.38 7.91 -24.40
CA ILE A 249 -4.71 6.87 -25.19
C ILE A 249 -3.44 6.41 -24.47
N MET A 250 -2.61 7.33 -23.97
CA MET A 250 -1.40 6.99 -23.23
C MET A 250 -1.71 6.27 -21.92
N PHE A 251 -2.73 6.71 -21.18
CA PHE A 251 -3.21 6.03 -19.97
C PHE A 251 -3.67 4.59 -20.26
N PHE A 252 -4.56 4.39 -21.24
CA PHE A 252 -5.02 3.04 -21.60
C PHE A 252 -3.91 2.17 -22.18
N THR A 253 -2.97 2.76 -22.91
CA THR A 253 -1.75 2.06 -23.35
C THR A 253 -0.96 1.56 -22.15
N GLY A 254 -0.84 2.38 -21.10
CA GLY A 254 -0.23 1.97 -19.85
C GLY A 254 -0.97 0.79 -19.22
N THR A 255 -2.30 0.89 -19.10
CA THR A 255 -3.14 -0.22 -18.62
C THR A 255 -2.90 -1.51 -19.41
N VAL A 256 -2.92 -1.45 -20.75
CA VAL A 256 -2.66 -2.60 -21.62
C VAL A 256 -1.23 -3.13 -21.41
N GLY A 257 -0.26 -2.23 -21.26
CA GLY A 257 1.14 -2.56 -20.99
C GLY A 257 1.30 -3.37 -19.71
N ILE A 258 0.59 -3.01 -18.64
CA ILE A 258 0.55 -3.80 -17.41
C ILE A 258 -0.17 -5.14 -17.66
N ILE A 259 -1.32 -5.16 -18.32
CA ILE A 259 -2.10 -6.38 -18.58
C ILE A 259 -1.29 -7.43 -19.32
N ILE A 260 -0.60 -7.05 -20.40
CA ILE A 260 0.21 -7.98 -21.21
C ILE A 260 1.59 -8.21 -20.60
N GLY A 261 2.12 -7.23 -19.88
CA GLY A 261 3.47 -7.26 -19.33
C GLY A 261 3.65 -8.33 -18.26
N GLY A 262 2.64 -8.59 -17.43
CA GLY A 262 2.71 -9.59 -16.37
C GLY A 262 2.91 -11.02 -16.89
N PRO A 263 2.02 -11.51 -17.77
CA PRO A 263 2.18 -12.81 -18.41
C PRO A 263 3.51 -12.95 -19.16
N LEU A 264 3.91 -11.91 -19.90
CA LEU A 264 5.19 -11.91 -20.62
C LEU A 264 6.40 -11.92 -19.67
N ALA A 265 6.34 -11.21 -18.55
CA ALA A 265 7.39 -11.25 -17.53
C ALA A 265 7.53 -12.64 -16.92
N ILE A 266 6.41 -13.33 -16.65
CA ILE A 266 6.42 -14.73 -16.21
C ILE A 266 7.13 -15.61 -17.24
N LEU A 267 6.71 -15.53 -18.52
CA LEU A 267 7.29 -16.36 -19.59
C LEU A 267 8.77 -16.06 -19.85
N LEU A 268 9.21 -14.81 -19.73
CA LEU A 268 10.60 -14.44 -19.95
C LEU A 268 11.49 -14.87 -18.78
N ILE A 269 11.03 -14.69 -17.54
CA ILE A 269 11.80 -15.08 -16.36
C ILE A 269 11.83 -16.60 -16.22
N SER A 270 10.76 -17.33 -16.58
CA SER A 270 10.74 -18.78 -16.50
C SER A 270 11.78 -19.47 -17.38
N ILE A 271 12.27 -18.81 -18.44
CA ILE A 271 13.36 -19.35 -19.28
C ILE A 271 14.66 -19.49 -18.49
N PHE A 272 14.91 -18.58 -17.53
CA PHE A 272 16.15 -18.50 -16.78
C PHE A 272 16.04 -18.99 -15.33
N SER A 273 14.88 -18.78 -14.71
CA SER A 273 14.58 -19.14 -13.32
C SER A 273 13.10 -19.54 -13.19
N PRO A 274 12.72 -20.75 -13.68
CA PRO A 274 11.36 -21.28 -13.53
C PRO A 274 10.86 -21.26 -12.08
N GLU A 275 11.75 -21.52 -11.12
CA GLU A 275 11.47 -21.54 -9.69
C GLU A 275 11.00 -20.18 -9.15
N THR A 276 11.46 -19.06 -9.73
CA THR A 276 11.07 -17.70 -9.32
C THR A 276 9.60 -17.41 -9.63
N VAL A 277 9.04 -18.05 -10.66
CA VAL A 277 7.66 -17.79 -11.14
C VAL A 277 6.73 -19.00 -10.98
N GLY A 278 7.16 -19.98 -10.18
CA GLY A 278 6.40 -21.19 -9.88
C GLY A 278 5.55 -21.10 -8.62
N GLY A 279 5.44 -22.24 -7.93
CA GLY A 279 4.54 -22.41 -6.78
C GLY A 279 3.17 -22.97 -7.18
N ALA A 280 2.43 -23.46 -6.18
CA ALA A 280 1.13 -24.08 -6.36
C ALA A 280 0.15 -23.63 -5.27
N GLY A 281 -1.15 -23.75 -5.55
CA GLY A 281 -2.20 -23.35 -4.61
C GLY A 281 -2.10 -21.86 -4.25
N PRO A 282 -2.38 -21.47 -2.98
CA PRO A 282 -2.30 -20.09 -2.48
C PRO A 282 -0.90 -19.46 -2.58
N ASP A 283 0.14 -20.27 -2.72
CA ASP A 283 1.53 -19.84 -2.78
C ASP A 283 2.04 -19.58 -4.21
N ALA A 284 1.20 -19.81 -5.22
CA ALA A 284 1.59 -19.62 -6.61
C ALA A 284 1.94 -18.16 -6.88
N VAL A 285 3.10 -17.92 -7.50
CA VAL A 285 3.64 -16.55 -7.68
C VAL A 285 2.69 -15.68 -8.51
N TRP A 286 2.01 -16.25 -9.51
CA TRP A 286 1.03 -15.50 -10.31
C TRP A 286 -0.13 -14.94 -9.48
N ARG A 287 -0.53 -15.60 -8.38
CA ARG A 287 -1.52 -15.07 -7.43
C ARG A 287 -0.96 -13.89 -6.66
N GLY A 288 0.31 -13.93 -6.27
CA GLY A 288 0.98 -12.78 -5.66
C GLY A 288 1.13 -11.60 -6.63
N LEU A 289 1.52 -11.89 -7.88
CA LEU A 289 1.62 -10.90 -8.96
C LEU A 289 0.27 -10.23 -9.30
N SER A 290 -0.86 -10.90 -9.02
CA SER A 290 -2.20 -10.31 -9.14
C SER A 290 -2.36 -9.03 -8.30
N THR A 291 -1.74 -9.01 -7.11
CA THR A 291 -1.77 -7.85 -6.20
C THR A 291 -1.01 -6.67 -6.80
N LEU A 292 0.11 -6.94 -7.48
CA LEU A 292 0.86 -5.90 -8.22
C LEU A 292 0.05 -5.38 -9.40
N ALA A 293 -0.64 -6.24 -10.16
CA ALA A 293 -1.53 -5.80 -11.23
C ALA A 293 -2.64 -4.88 -10.70
N GLY A 294 -3.23 -5.22 -9.55
CA GLY A 294 -4.19 -4.35 -8.85
C GLY A 294 -3.61 -2.98 -8.54
N SER A 295 -2.43 -2.95 -7.90
CA SER A 295 -1.72 -1.72 -7.54
C SER A 295 -1.36 -0.87 -8.76
N TRP A 296 -0.78 -1.49 -9.80
CA TRP A 296 -0.24 -0.77 -10.97
C TRP A 296 -1.27 -0.38 -12.02
N ILE A 297 -2.52 -0.80 -11.89
CA ILE A 297 -3.60 -0.32 -12.78
C ILE A 297 -4.53 0.64 -12.04
N GLY A 298 -4.84 0.38 -10.76
CA GLY A 298 -5.78 1.21 -10.01
C GLY A 298 -5.50 1.37 -8.51
N GLY A 299 -4.25 1.20 -8.08
CA GLY A 299 -3.78 1.58 -6.76
C GLY A 299 -4.10 0.60 -5.62
N GLY A 300 -3.76 1.00 -4.39
CA GLY A 300 -3.77 0.11 -3.23
C GLY A 300 -5.12 -0.51 -2.85
N ALA A 301 -6.25 0.13 -3.20
CA ALA A 301 -7.57 -0.47 -2.99
C ALA A 301 -7.76 -1.71 -3.89
N ASN A 302 -7.33 -1.60 -5.15
CA ASN A 302 -7.40 -2.68 -6.10
C ASN A 302 -6.35 -3.75 -5.76
N GLN A 303 -5.18 -3.37 -5.24
CA GLN A 303 -4.21 -4.33 -4.70
C GLN A 303 -4.81 -5.22 -3.59
N ALA A 304 -5.51 -4.62 -2.64
CA ALA A 304 -6.18 -5.36 -1.56
C ALA A 304 -7.29 -6.27 -2.10
N ALA A 305 -8.12 -5.79 -3.03
CA ALA A 305 -9.15 -6.60 -3.66
C ALA A 305 -8.55 -7.84 -4.36
N MET A 306 -7.44 -7.68 -5.09
CA MET A 306 -6.79 -8.79 -5.77
C MET A 306 -6.19 -9.82 -4.79
N LEU A 307 -5.73 -9.40 -3.61
CA LEU A 307 -5.23 -10.30 -2.57
C LEU A 307 -6.33 -11.23 -2.05
N GLU A 308 -7.54 -10.71 -1.85
CA GLU A 308 -8.70 -11.48 -1.40
C GLU A 308 -9.23 -12.40 -2.51
N ILE A 309 -9.50 -11.86 -3.72
CA ILE A 309 -10.04 -12.64 -4.87
C ILE A 309 -9.17 -13.86 -5.20
N PHE A 310 -7.86 -13.68 -5.19
CA PHE A 310 -6.90 -14.72 -5.59
C PHE A 310 -6.26 -15.43 -4.41
N GLU A 311 -6.70 -15.15 -3.18
CA GLU A 311 -6.32 -15.84 -1.95
C GLU A 311 -4.81 -16.09 -1.84
N TYR A 312 -3.99 -15.08 -2.17
CA TYR A 312 -2.53 -15.25 -2.11
C TYR A 312 -2.06 -15.34 -0.66
N SER A 313 -1.05 -16.18 -0.44
CA SER A 313 -0.46 -16.41 0.87
C SER A 313 -0.03 -15.11 1.55
N GLN A 314 -0.67 -14.80 2.68
CA GLN A 314 -0.39 -13.61 3.48
C GLN A 314 1.06 -13.57 3.96
N ASP A 315 1.68 -14.73 4.22
CA ASP A 315 3.08 -14.84 4.64
C ASP A 315 4.06 -14.41 3.54
N LYS A 316 3.65 -14.52 2.26
CA LYS A 316 4.45 -14.13 1.09
C LYS A 316 4.03 -12.80 0.49
N TYR A 317 2.93 -12.20 0.94
CA TYR A 317 2.41 -10.93 0.44
C TYR A 317 3.40 -9.77 0.64
N GLY A 318 4.16 -9.77 1.75
CA GLY A 318 5.16 -8.73 2.02
C GLY A 318 6.21 -8.57 0.92
N ALA A 319 6.61 -9.66 0.25
CA ALA A 319 7.53 -9.60 -0.88
C ALA A 319 6.90 -8.91 -2.11
N MET A 320 5.60 -9.10 -2.33
CA MET A 320 4.87 -8.45 -3.43
C MET A 320 4.74 -6.94 -3.19
N VAL A 321 4.45 -6.54 -1.96
CA VAL A 321 4.43 -5.12 -1.56
C VAL A 321 5.81 -4.48 -1.73
N LEU A 322 6.88 -5.21 -1.41
CA LEU A 322 8.24 -4.73 -1.65
C LEU A 322 8.49 -4.49 -3.14
N VAL A 323 8.16 -5.44 -4.01
CA VAL A 323 8.34 -5.28 -5.46
C VAL A 323 7.53 -4.09 -5.98
N ASP A 324 6.29 -3.95 -5.54
CA ASP A 324 5.42 -2.82 -5.90
C ASP A 324 6.08 -1.48 -5.57
N ILE A 325 6.45 -1.28 -4.30
CA ILE A 325 7.10 -0.04 -3.83
C ILE A 325 8.39 0.23 -4.61
N VAL A 326 9.26 -0.77 -4.76
CA VAL A 326 10.60 -0.56 -5.32
C VAL A 326 10.52 -0.28 -6.81
N VAL A 327 9.80 -1.09 -7.58
CA VAL A 327 9.73 -0.96 -9.03
C VAL A 327 8.95 0.30 -9.43
N ALA A 328 7.83 0.59 -8.78
CA ALA A 328 7.05 1.80 -9.05
C ALA A 328 7.87 3.08 -8.77
N ASN A 329 8.65 3.11 -7.69
CA ASN A 329 9.46 4.27 -7.35
C ASN A 329 10.73 4.39 -8.20
N LEU A 330 11.36 3.28 -8.59
CA LEU A 330 12.45 3.31 -9.58
C LEU A 330 11.96 3.85 -10.92
N TRP A 331 10.78 3.41 -11.37
CA TRP A 331 10.17 3.92 -12.59
C TRP A 331 9.82 5.40 -12.48
N MET A 332 9.25 5.84 -11.36
CA MET A 332 9.00 7.25 -11.08
C MET A 332 10.28 8.08 -11.17
N ALA A 333 11.39 7.60 -10.59
CA ALA A 333 12.69 8.26 -10.67
C ALA A 333 13.18 8.43 -12.11
N ILE A 334 13.02 7.40 -12.95
CA ILE A 334 13.33 7.45 -14.38
C ILE A 334 12.44 8.48 -15.10
N LEU A 335 11.14 8.49 -14.82
CA LEU A 335 10.21 9.45 -15.39
C LEU A 335 10.61 10.88 -15.05
N LEU A 336 10.87 11.18 -13.77
CA LEU A 336 11.29 12.49 -13.28
C LEU A 336 12.59 12.96 -13.92
N PHE A 337 13.57 12.08 -14.07
CA PHE A 337 14.80 12.37 -14.80
C PHE A 337 14.54 12.75 -16.26
N GLY A 338 13.60 12.06 -16.92
CA GLY A 338 13.18 12.39 -18.28
C GLY A 338 12.47 13.75 -18.40
N ILE A 339 11.78 14.23 -17.36
CA ILE A 339 11.10 15.55 -17.37
C ILE A 339 12.08 16.68 -17.62
N GLY A 340 13.27 16.62 -16.99
CA GLY A 340 14.35 17.58 -17.22
C GLY A 340 14.86 17.62 -18.67
N LYS A 341 14.50 16.62 -19.48
CA LYS A 341 14.85 16.50 -20.91
C LYS A 341 13.63 16.51 -21.83
N SER A 342 12.44 16.83 -21.31
CA SER A 342 11.15 16.79 -22.03
C SER A 342 11.22 17.42 -23.43
N LYS A 343 11.70 18.66 -23.57
CA LYS A 343 11.83 19.34 -24.88
C LYS A 343 12.60 18.55 -25.93
N LYS A 344 13.66 17.83 -25.53
CA LYS A 344 14.46 17.00 -26.45
C LYS A 344 13.71 15.72 -26.82
N ILE A 345 13.02 15.12 -25.85
CA ILE A 345 12.21 13.91 -26.06
C ILE A 345 11.04 14.24 -27.00
N ASP A 346 10.32 15.33 -26.73
CA ASP A 346 9.20 15.79 -27.55
C ASP A 346 9.61 16.07 -28.99
N LYS A 347 10.78 16.71 -29.20
CA LYS A 347 11.35 16.90 -30.53
C LYS A 347 11.64 15.58 -31.23
N LYS A 348 12.18 14.58 -30.52
CA LYS A 348 12.44 13.23 -31.09
C LYS A 348 11.15 12.49 -31.43
N LEU A 349 10.09 12.72 -30.67
CA LEU A 349 8.75 12.15 -30.89
C LEU A 349 7.95 12.90 -31.96
N ASN A 350 8.46 14.03 -32.49
CA ASN A 350 7.71 14.98 -33.32
C ASN A 350 6.36 15.35 -32.68
N ALA A 351 6.35 15.50 -31.36
CA ALA A 351 5.16 15.72 -30.57
C ALA A 351 4.73 17.19 -30.63
N ASP A 352 3.43 17.42 -30.80
CA ASP A 352 2.83 18.75 -30.62
C ASP A 352 2.54 19.00 -29.14
N THR A 353 3.29 19.92 -28.53
CA THR A 353 3.11 20.34 -27.14
C THR A 353 2.26 21.60 -27.00
N SER A 354 1.70 22.13 -28.09
CA SER A 354 1.06 23.44 -28.11
C SER A 354 -0.14 23.54 -27.14
N ALA A 355 -0.93 22.48 -26.99
CA ALA A 355 -2.05 22.45 -26.04
C ALA A 355 -1.57 22.52 -24.57
N ILE A 356 -0.47 21.84 -24.25
CA ILE A 356 0.13 21.83 -22.92
C ILE A 356 0.72 23.21 -22.61
N GLU A 357 1.46 23.79 -23.55
CA GLU A 357 2.05 25.13 -23.37
C GLU A 357 0.96 26.21 -23.28
N ARG A 358 -0.10 26.17 -24.12
CA ARG A 358 -1.25 27.08 -23.98
C ARG A 358 -1.92 26.98 -22.61
N LEU A 359 -2.05 25.77 -22.06
CA LEU A 359 -2.62 25.57 -20.72
C LEU A 359 -1.70 26.16 -19.64
N LYS A 360 -0.38 25.88 -19.71
CA LYS A 360 0.61 26.45 -18.80
C LYS A 360 0.61 27.98 -18.85
N GLU A 361 0.66 28.56 -20.04
CA GLU A 361 0.67 30.00 -20.27
C GLU A 361 -0.61 30.65 -19.74
N ARG A 362 -1.79 30.08 -20.03
CA ARG A 362 -3.06 30.63 -19.55
C ARG A 362 -3.14 30.65 -18.03
N VAL A 363 -2.78 29.55 -17.36
CA VAL A 363 -2.81 29.48 -15.89
C VAL A 363 -1.75 30.38 -15.29
N SER A 364 -0.57 30.48 -15.90
CA SER A 364 0.50 31.38 -15.45
C SER A 364 0.11 32.85 -15.61
N ALA A 365 -0.44 33.24 -16.75
CA ALA A 365 -0.92 34.60 -17.00
C ALA A 365 -2.05 35.00 -16.05
N PHE A 366 -2.97 34.07 -15.76
CA PHE A 366 -3.98 34.28 -14.71
C PHE A 366 -3.32 34.52 -13.36
N THR A 367 -2.38 33.66 -12.97
CA THR A 367 -1.65 33.73 -11.70
C THR A 367 -0.88 35.04 -11.56
N ASP A 368 -0.13 35.44 -12.58
CA ASP A 368 0.65 36.68 -12.59
C ASP A 368 -0.22 37.92 -12.49
N LYS A 369 -1.40 37.92 -13.13
CA LYS A 369 -2.37 39.03 -13.03
C LYS A 369 -2.88 39.25 -11.59
N ILE A 370 -3.01 38.19 -10.81
CA ILE A 370 -3.56 38.26 -9.43
C ILE A 370 -2.47 38.16 -8.35
N LYS A 371 -1.21 38.01 -8.76
CA LYS A 371 -0.05 37.79 -7.89
C LYS A 371 0.16 38.95 -6.94
N ARG A 372 0.32 38.62 -5.66
CA ARG A 372 0.55 39.59 -4.58
C ARG A 372 1.29 38.95 -3.42
N ASN A 373 1.81 39.77 -2.51
CA ASN A 373 2.35 39.28 -1.25
C ASN A 373 1.17 38.85 -0.37
N PRO A 374 1.12 37.59 0.09
CA PRO A 374 0.00 37.12 0.89
C PRO A 374 0.04 37.75 2.28
N THR A 375 -1.11 38.22 2.74
CA THR A 375 -1.30 38.58 4.14
C THR A 375 -1.48 37.34 5.01
N LEU A 376 -1.28 37.44 6.33
CA LEU A 376 -1.58 36.36 7.26
C LEU A 376 -3.04 35.89 7.12
N THR A 377 -3.97 36.84 6.96
CA THR A 377 -5.40 36.55 6.74
C THR A 377 -5.62 35.69 5.50
N GLU A 378 -4.97 36.01 4.38
CA GLU A 378 -5.10 35.21 3.15
C GLU A 378 -4.48 33.83 3.30
N LEU A 379 -3.35 33.69 3.99
CA LEU A 379 -2.77 32.39 4.32
C LEU A 379 -3.72 31.57 5.20
N MET A 380 -4.34 32.19 6.20
CA MET A 380 -5.33 31.53 7.04
C MET A 380 -6.56 31.09 6.25
N ILE A 381 -7.03 31.90 5.30
CA ILE A 381 -8.14 31.52 4.41
C ILE A 381 -7.73 30.38 3.48
N ILE A 382 -6.52 30.41 2.91
CA ILE A 382 -5.98 29.30 2.09
C ILE A 382 -5.99 28.00 2.91
N LEU A 383 -5.48 28.03 4.14
CA LEU A 383 -5.48 26.87 5.02
C LEU A 383 -6.90 26.44 5.41
N ALA A 384 -7.81 27.39 5.64
CA ALA A 384 -9.22 27.09 5.93
C ALA A 384 -9.92 26.42 4.74
N LEU A 385 -9.69 26.89 3.51
CA LEU A 385 -10.21 26.24 2.31
C LEU A 385 -9.63 24.83 2.14
N ALA A 386 -8.32 24.68 2.34
CA ALA A 386 -7.63 23.41 2.22
C ALA A 386 -8.17 22.39 3.24
N PHE A 387 -8.04 22.68 4.53
CA PHE A 387 -8.40 21.74 5.59
C PHE A 387 -9.90 21.65 5.85
N GLY A 388 -10.68 22.69 5.52
CA GLY A 388 -12.13 22.59 5.43
C GLY A 388 -12.56 21.62 4.34
N GLY A 389 -11.91 21.67 3.16
CA GLY A 389 -12.09 20.68 2.10
C GLY A 389 -11.66 19.27 2.52
N VAL A 390 -10.55 19.12 3.25
CA VAL A 390 -10.12 17.84 3.82
C VAL A 390 -11.17 17.29 4.79
N SER A 391 -11.68 18.11 5.70
CA SER A 391 -12.72 17.70 6.65
C SER A 391 -13.98 17.23 5.93
N LEU A 392 -14.44 17.99 4.91
CA LEU A 392 -15.59 17.60 4.09
C LEU A 392 -15.32 16.29 3.34
N ALA A 393 -14.13 16.12 2.81
CA ALA A 393 -13.73 14.91 2.09
C ALA A 393 -13.72 13.68 2.98
N HIS A 394 -13.17 13.76 4.19
CA HIS A 394 -13.19 12.64 5.15
C HIS A 394 -14.59 12.32 5.64
N PHE A 395 -15.37 13.35 5.99
CA PHE A 395 -16.75 13.17 6.42
C PHE A 395 -17.61 12.52 5.33
N GLY A 396 -17.53 13.04 4.11
CA GLY A 396 -18.25 12.50 2.97
C GLY A 396 -17.75 11.12 2.57
N ALA A 397 -16.44 10.86 2.62
CA ALA A 397 -15.88 9.55 2.35
C ALA A 397 -16.40 8.52 3.35
N GLY A 398 -16.38 8.82 4.65
CA GLY A 398 -16.95 7.95 5.69
C GLY A 398 -18.43 7.66 5.46
N ALA A 399 -19.25 8.70 5.25
CA ALA A 399 -20.68 8.55 4.99
C ALA A 399 -20.98 7.70 3.75
N ILE A 400 -20.23 7.90 2.66
CA ILE A 400 -20.39 7.12 1.43
C ILE A 400 -19.94 5.69 1.65
N THR A 401 -18.80 5.44 2.30
CA THR A 401 -18.34 4.07 2.56
C THR A 401 -19.25 3.32 3.50
N ASP A 402 -19.80 3.98 4.52
CA ASP A 402 -20.74 3.36 5.47
C ASP A 402 -22.06 3.01 4.79
N PHE A 403 -22.54 3.88 3.89
CA PHE A 403 -23.72 3.61 3.08
C PHE A 403 -23.48 2.48 2.07
N LEU A 404 -22.38 2.56 1.33
CA LEU A 404 -22.06 1.58 0.29
C LEU A 404 -21.70 0.21 0.87
N GLY A 405 -21.08 0.17 2.06
CA GLY A 405 -20.74 -1.05 2.78
C GLY A 405 -21.94 -1.89 3.23
N GLN A 406 -23.17 -1.36 3.10
CA GLN A 406 -24.39 -2.13 3.33
C GLN A 406 -24.76 -3.04 2.13
N PHE A 407 -24.27 -2.72 0.94
CA PHE A 407 -24.53 -3.51 -0.25
C PHE A 407 -23.51 -4.65 -0.35
N ALA A 408 -24.01 -5.89 -0.44
CA ALA A 408 -23.16 -7.08 -0.56
C ALA A 408 -22.17 -7.01 -1.73
N ILE A 409 -22.51 -6.29 -2.81
CA ILE A 409 -21.66 -6.12 -4.00
C ILE A 409 -20.42 -5.24 -3.72
N VAL A 410 -20.50 -4.35 -2.74
CA VAL A 410 -19.37 -3.50 -2.31
C VAL A 410 -18.67 -4.10 -1.09
N LYS A 411 -19.42 -4.79 -0.22
CA LYS A 411 -18.90 -5.44 1.00
C LYS A 411 -18.14 -6.75 0.71
N ASN A 412 -18.47 -7.44 -0.38
CA ASN A 412 -17.67 -8.59 -0.81
C ASN A 412 -16.35 -8.04 -1.40
N ASP A 413 -15.26 -8.24 -0.67
CA ASP A 413 -13.91 -7.81 -1.04
C ASP A 413 -13.45 -8.40 -2.39
N ASP A 414 -14.16 -9.43 -2.86
CA ASP A 414 -13.91 -10.13 -4.13
C ASP A 414 -14.58 -9.50 -5.37
N GLY A 415 -15.43 -8.49 -5.17
CA GLY A 415 -16.23 -7.89 -6.25
C GLY A 415 -15.47 -6.84 -7.06
N ALA A 416 -15.76 -6.73 -8.37
CA ALA A 416 -15.19 -5.69 -9.22
C ALA A 416 -15.53 -4.24 -8.80
N LEU A 417 -16.49 -4.07 -7.87
CA LEU A 417 -16.93 -2.80 -7.30
C LEU A 417 -16.38 -2.54 -5.88
N SER A 418 -15.49 -3.40 -5.35
CA SER A 418 -14.91 -3.25 -4.01
C SER A 418 -14.12 -1.94 -3.83
N PHE A 419 -13.58 -1.36 -4.91
CA PHE A 419 -12.92 -0.04 -4.87
C PHE A 419 -13.86 1.07 -4.36
N LEU A 420 -15.17 0.93 -4.53
CA LEU A 420 -16.18 1.86 -3.99
C LEU A 420 -16.29 1.80 -2.46
N GLY A 421 -15.77 0.75 -1.82
CA GLY A 421 -15.63 0.65 -0.37
C GLY A 421 -14.42 1.42 0.17
N SER A 422 -13.53 1.92 -0.69
CA SER A 422 -12.31 2.61 -0.25
C SER A 422 -12.59 4.05 0.19
N SER A 423 -12.46 4.31 1.49
CA SER A 423 -12.53 5.68 2.04
C SER A 423 -11.45 6.58 1.43
N PHE A 424 -10.27 6.04 1.10
CA PHE A 424 -9.21 6.81 0.44
C PHE A 424 -9.62 7.26 -0.97
N PHE A 425 -10.26 6.39 -1.76
CA PHE A 425 -10.76 6.76 -3.09
C PHE A 425 -11.77 7.92 -3.02
N TRP A 426 -12.75 7.82 -2.12
CA TRP A 426 -13.76 8.86 -1.95
C TRP A 426 -13.18 10.15 -1.38
N MET A 427 -12.24 10.06 -0.44
CA MET A 427 -11.54 11.22 0.11
C MET A 427 -10.84 12.01 -1.01
N ILE A 428 -10.09 11.35 -1.89
CA ILE A 428 -9.41 12.01 -3.01
C ILE A 428 -10.43 12.57 -4.01
N THR A 429 -11.48 11.81 -4.31
CA THR A 429 -12.53 12.21 -5.26
C THR A 429 -13.28 13.46 -4.78
N ILE A 430 -13.72 13.47 -3.52
CA ILE A 430 -14.45 14.61 -2.93
C ILE A 430 -13.53 15.82 -2.77
N ALA A 431 -12.30 15.66 -2.29
CA ALA A 431 -11.35 16.76 -2.16
C ALA A 431 -11.09 17.45 -3.53
N THR A 432 -10.92 16.64 -4.57
CA THR A 432 -10.73 17.13 -5.94
C THR A 432 -11.99 17.81 -6.48
N ALA A 433 -13.16 17.19 -6.30
CA ALA A 433 -14.44 17.77 -6.72
C ALA A 433 -14.71 19.11 -6.00
N PHE A 434 -14.41 19.19 -4.71
CA PHE A 434 -14.54 20.40 -3.91
C PHE A 434 -13.61 21.51 -4.42
N GLY A 435 -12.32 21.21 -4.64
CA GLY A 435 -11.39 22.19 -5.18
C GLY A 435 -11.74 22.67 -6.60
N ILE A 436 -12.22 21.77 -7.47
CA ILE A 436 -12.77 22.13 -8.79
C ILE A 436 -14.01 23.02 -8.64
N MET A 437 -14.93 22.70 -7.73
CA MET A 437 -16.12 23.52 -7.48
C MET A 437 -15.72 24.93 -7.00
N LEU A 438 -14.74 25.03 -6.11
CA LEU A 438 -14.19 26.31 -5.66
C LEU A 438 -13.54 27.10 -6.81
N SER A 439 -13.00 26.43 -7.84
CA SER A 439 -12.38 27.09 -8.99
C SER A 439 -13.37 27.91 -9.83
N TYR A 440 -14.67 27.60 -9.74
CA TYR A 440 -15.73 28.42 -10.35
C TYR A 440 -16.11 29.66 -9.52
N THR A 441 -15.60 29.80 -8.30
CA THR A 441 -15.92 30.90 -7.38
C THR A 441 -14.81 31.95 -7.32
N LYS A 442 -14.99 32.99 -6.48
CA LYS A 442 -13.93 33.97 -6.18
C LYS A 442 -12.72 33.36 -5.44
N ALA A 443 -12.85 32.14 -4.89
CA ALA A 443 -11.78 31.48 -4.18
C ALA A 443 -10.55 31.23 -5.07
N LYS A 444 -10.71 31.07 -6.39
CA LYS A 444 -9.59 30.98 -7.35
C LYS A 444 -8.59 32.14 -7.28
N ASN A 445 -9.01 33.31 -6.79
CA ASN A 445 -8.13 34.48 -6.66
C ASN A 445 -7.08 34.33 -5.55
N TYR A 446 -7.22 33.33 -4.66
CA TYR A 446 -6.19 32.99 -3.67
C TYR A 446 -4.97 32.29 -4.29
N GLU A 447 -5.04 31.86 -5.55
CA GLU A 447 -3.85 31.46 -6.30
C GLU A 447 -2.80 32.58 -6.34
N GLY A 448 -3.25 33.84 -6.46
CA GLY A 448 -2.39 35.02 -6.41
C GLY A 448 -1.69 35.25 -5.07
N ALA A 449 -2.26 34.72 -3.99
CA ALA A 449 -1.67 34.68 -2.65
C ALA A 449 -0.84 33.40 -2.41
N GLY A 450 -0.68 32.54 -3.42
CA GLY A 450 0.18 31.36 -3.37
C GLY A 450 -0.49 30.07 -2.89
N ALA A 451 -1.80 29.91 -3.08
CA ALA A 451 -2.52 28.67 -2.74
C ALA A 451 -1.82 27.41 -3.29
N SER A 452 -1.50 27.36 -4.59
CA SER A 452 -0.79 26.21 -5.18
C SER A 452 0.64 26.03 -4.66
N LYS A 453 1.30 27.08 -4.16
CA LYS A 453 2.63 26.96 -3.53
C LYS A 453 2.52 26.25 -2.18
N ILE A 454 1.53 26.60 -1.37
CA ILE A 454 1.23 25.86 -0.12
C ILE A 454 0.88 24.41 -0.43
N GLY A 455 0.03 24.17 -1.44
CA GLY A 455 -0.25 22.82 -1.93
C GLY A 455 1.01 22.07 -2.36
N SER A 456 1.96 22.74 -3.04
CA SER A 456 3.24 22.13 -3.42
C SER A 456 4.09 21.74 -2.21
N ILE A 457 4.12 22.56 -1.14
CA ILE A 457 4.81 22.20 0.11
C ILE A 457 4.24 20.90 0.69
N PHE A 458 2.91 20.77 0.73
CA PHE A 458 2.24 19.55 1.17
C PHE A 458 2.61 18.33 0.31
N ILE A 459 2.70 18.50 -1.01
CA ILE A 459 3.19 17.46 -1.92
C ILE A 459 4.64 17.08 -1.62
N TYR A 460 5.54 18.03 -1.37
CA TYR A 460 6.94 17.71 -1.04
C TYR A 460 7.08 16.99 0.30
N ILE A 461 6.26 17.31 1.30
CA ILE A 461 6.20 16.55 2.57
C ILE A 461 5.74 15.11 2.29
N LEU A 462 4.73 14.94 1.44
CA LEU A 462 4.30 13.61 1.00
C LEU A 462 5.45 12.87 0.32
N VAL A 463 6.12 13.47 -0.66
CA VAL A 463 7.28 12.88 -1.36
C VAL A 463 8.34 12.41 -0.37
N ALA A 464 8.73 13.25 0.57
CA ALA A 464 9.73 12.91 1.57
C ALA A 464 9.28 11.75 2.48
N SER A 465 8.01 11.74 2.88
CA SER A 465 7.43 10.66 3.69
C SER A 465 7.31 9.34 2.93
N ILE A 466 7.05 9.37 1.61
CA ILE A 466 7.06 8.18 0.75
C ILE A 466 8.50 7.65 0.65
N GLY A 467 9.50 8.53 0.53
CA GLY A 467 10.91 8.14 0.52
C GLY A 467 11.31 7.28 1.72
N MET A 468 10.75 7.53 2.91
CA MET A 468 11.02 6.71 4.11
C MET A 468 10.56 5.26 3.98
N LYS A 469 9.59 4.97 3.10
CA LYS A 469 9.09 3.60 2.87
C LYS A 469 10.03 2.75 2.03
N MET A 470 11.02 3.35 1.37
CA MET A 470 11.98 2.63 0.56
C MET A 470 13.12 2.10 1.44
N ASP A 471 13.25 0.78 1.47
CA ASP A 471 14.35 0.06 2.10
C ASP A 471 15.25 -0.51 1.01
N LEU A 472 16.39 0.13 0.77
CA LEU A 472 17.34 -0.26 -0.29
C LEU A 472 18.03 -1.60 0.01
N GLY A 473 18.10 -2.03 1.27
CA GLY A 473 18.71 -3.29 1.65
C GLY A 473 17.82 -4.48 1.35
N LYS A 474 16.54 -4.41 1.73
CA LYS A 474 15.55 -5.48 1.48
C LYS A 474 15.29 -5.73 0.00
N VAL A 475 15.51 -4.71 -0.85
CA VAL A 475 15.52 -4.89 -2.32
C VAL A 475 16.45 -6.04 -2.71
N LEU A 476 17.61 -6.18 -2.07
CA LEU A 476 18.60 -7.17 -2.48
C LEU A 476 18.28 -8.60 -2.03
N GLU A 477 17.29 -8.79 -1.14
CA GLU A 477 16.93 -10.11 -0.58
C GLU A 477 16.00 -10.93 -1.48
N ASN A 478 15.22 -10.28 -2.36
CA ASN A 478 14.27 -10.95 -3.27
C ASN A 478 14.56 -10.61 -4.74
N PRO A 479 15.79 -10.90 -5.24
CA PRO A 479 16.23 -10.44 -6.55
C PRO A 479 15.41 -11.02 -7.70
N GLY A 480 14.92 -12.27 -7.57
CA GLY A 480 14.10 -12.93 -8.60
C GLY A 480 12.76 -12.23 -8.83
N LEU A 481 11.99 -11.97 -7.76
CA LEU A 481 10.69 -11.28 -7.87
C LEU A 481 10.85 -9.84 -8.35
N LEU A 482 11.94 -9.16 -7.97
CA LEU A 482 12.27 -7.86 -8.53
C LEU A 482 12.62 -7.92 -10.01
N ALA A 483 13.33 -8.95 -10.46
CA ALA A 483 13.59 -9.14 -11.89
C ALA A 483 12.29 -9.29 -12.67
N VAL A 484 11.31 -10.06 -12.16
CA VAL A 484 9.95 -10.14 -12.73
C VAL A 484 9.33 -8.75 -12.82
N GLY A 485 9.31 -7.99 -11.72
CA GLY A 485 8.74 -6.65 -11.69
C GLY A 485 9.44 -5.66 -12.64
N LEU A 486 10.78 -5.72 -12.76
CA LEU A 486 11.56 -4.87 -13.66
C LEU A 486 11.31 -5.22 -15.14
N VAL A 487 11.24 -6.51 -15.49
CA VAL A 487 10.90 -6.95 -16.84
C VAL A 487 9.48 -6.51 -17.20
N TRP A 488 8.53 -6.69 -16.28
CA TRP A 488 7.16 -6.24 -16.45
C TRP A 488 7.09 -4.72 -16.69
N MET A 489 7.78 -3.94 -15.85
CA MET A 489 7.83 -2.48 -16.00
C MET A 489 8.52 -2.06 -17.31
N ALA A 490 9.54 -2.79 -17.75
CA ALA A 490 10.20 -2.53 -19.02
C ALA A 490 9.28 -2.77 -20.22
N ILE A 491 8.42 -3.79 -20.18
CA ILE A 491 7.41 -4.05 -21.22
C ILE A 491 6.38 -2.92 -21.26
N HIS A 492 5.87 -2.53 -20.08
CA HIS A 492 4.96 -1.39 -19.92
C HIS A 492 5.55 -0.10 -20.49
N ALA A 493 6.78 0.24 -20.07
CA ALA A 493 7.51 1.40 -20.55
C ALA A 493 7.78 1.33 -22.06
N GLY A 494 8.16 0.16 -22.57
CA GLY A 494 8.42 -0.09 -23.99
C GLY A 494 7.17 0.16 -24.84
N LEU A 495 6.01 -0.36 -24.41
CA LEU A 495 4.74 -0.16 -25.09
C LEU A 495 4.34 1.32 -25.10
N LEU A 496 4.47 2.01 -23.96
CA LEU A 496 4.20 3.44 -23.86
C LEU A 496 5.10 4.26 -24.80
N ILE A 497 6.40 3.96 -24.85
CA ILE A 497 7.34 4.65 -25.74
C ILE A 497 6.97 4.39 -27.21
N LEU A 498 6.60 3.15 -27.54
CA LEU A 498 6.16 2.78 -28.89
C LEU A 498 4.93 3.58 -29.30
N VAL A 499 3.86 3.54 -28.50
CA VAL A 499 2.61 4.24 -28.83
C VAL A 499 2.82 5.76 -28.82
N ALA A 500 3.58 6.31 -27.88
CA ALA A 500 3.92 7.73 -27.88
C ALA A 500 4.62 8.16 -29.17
N LYS A 501 5.48 7.30 -29.74
CA LYS A 501 6.09 7.55 -31.04
C LYS A 501 5.07 7.44 -32.19
N LEU A 502 4.19 6.45 -32.17
CA LEU A 502 3.18 6.23 -33.21
C LEU A 502 2.18 7.40 -33.30
N ILE A 503 1.67 7.87 -32.16
CA ILE A 503 0.67 8.95 -32.12
C ILE A 503 1.30 10.34 -31.94
N ARG A 504 2.63 10.42 -31.88
CA ARG A 504 3.41 11.63 -31.61
C ARG A 504 2.91 12.32 -30.33
N ALA A 505 2.83 11.56 -29.24
CA ALA A 505 2.41 12.05 -27.93
C ALA A 505 3.56 12.80 -27.24
N PRO A 506 3.29 13.97 -26.64
CA PRO A 506 4.20 14.60 -25.71
C PRO A 506 4.62 13.67 -24.57
N TYR A 507 5.87 13.81 -24.14
CA TYR A 507 6.44 13.13 -22.99
C TYR A 507 5.62 13.36 -21.71
N PHE A 508 4.97 14.53 -21.61
CA PHE A 508 3.99 14.81 -20.55
C PHE A 508 2.90 13.74 -20.43
N PHE A 509 2.24 13.37 -21.53
CA PHE A 509 1.18 12.36 -21.48
C PHE A 509 1.73 10.96 -21.23
N LEU A 510 2.92 10.63 -21.73
CA LEU A 510 3.58 9.38 -21.42
C LEU A 510 3.85 9.28 -19.92
N ALA A 511 4.48 10.29 -19.33
CA ALA A 511 4.89 10.28 -17.92
C ALA A 511 3.68 10.29 -16.97
N VAL A 512 2.72 11.21 -17.18
CA VAL A 512 1.54 11.33 -16.32
C VAL A 512 0.58 10.16 -16.52
N GLY A 513 0.35 9.73 -17.77
CA GLY A 513 -0.47 8.56 -18.07
C GLY A 513 0.11 7.29 -17.45
N SER A 514 1.39 7.04 -17.64
CA SER A 514 2.08 5.91 -17.01
C SER A 514 1.98 5.93 -15.49
N GLN A 515 2.17 7.09 -14.86
CA GLN A 515 2.20 7.15 -13.40
C GLN A 515 0.80 7.09 -12.80
N ALA A 516 -0.24 7.49 -13.54
CA ALA A 516 -1.63 7.26 -13.14
C ALA A 516 -1.98 5.77 -13.05
N ASN A 517 -1.32 4.92 -13.85
CA ASN A 517 -1.37 3.47 -13.70
C ASN A 517 -0.51 3.02 -12.50
N VAL A 518 0.82 3.07 -12.66
CA VAL A 518 1.79 2.40 -11.77
C VAL A 518 1.83 3.01 -10.37
N GLY A 519 1.58 4.31 -10.26
CA GLY A 519 1.80 5.09 -9.06
C GLY A 519 0.53 5.65 -8.41
N GLY A 520 -0.63 5.41 -9.02
CA GLY A 520 -1.96 5.78 -8.52
C GLY A 520 -2.13 7.26 -8.12
N ALA A 521 -3.14 7.50 -7.28
CA ALA A 521 -3.54 8.85 -6.86
C ALA A 521 -2.50 9.56 -5.99
N ALA A 522 -1.55 8.83 -5.40
CA ALA A 522 -0.51 9.42 -4.58
C ALA A 522 0.61 10.05 -5.43
N SER A 523 1.03 9.42 -6.54
CA SER A 523 2.25 9.83 -7.26
C SER A 523 2.05 10.36 -8.69
N ALA A 524 0.91 10.09 -9.34
CA ALA A 524 0.60 10.75 -10.62
C ALA A 524 0.55 12.29 -10.51
N PRO A 525 -0.04 12.89 -9.45
CA PRO A 525 -0.01 14.34 -9.25
C PRO A 525 1.41 14.86 -9.04
N ILE A 526 2.28 14.07 -8.40
CA ILE A 526 3.70 14.40 -8.16
C ILE A 526 4.43 14.54 -9.51
N VAL A 527 4.30 13.54 -10.39
CA VAL A 527 4.92 13.56 -11.73
C VAL A 527 4.38 14.71 -12.57
N ALA A 528 3.07 15.01 -12.50
CA ALA A 528 2.48 16.13 -13.22
C ALA A 528 2.98 17.51 -12.72
N SER A 529 3.09 17.68 -11.39
CA SER A 529 3.57 18.94 -10.80
C SER A 529 5.03 19.25 -11.15
N ALA A 530 5.84 18.21 -11.36
CA ALA A 530 7.22 18.33 -11.84
C ALA A 530 7.35 18.92 -13.24
N PHE A 531 6.32 18.83 -14.09
CA PHE A 531 6.27 19.58 -15.35
C PHE A 531 5.83 21.03 -15.12
N HIS A 532 4.77 21.22 -14.34
CA HIS A 532 4.29 22.52 -13.88
C HIS A 532 3.20 22.32 -12.81
N PRO A 533 3.14 23.12 -11.72
CA PRO A 533 2.10 22.98 -10.69
C PRO A 533 0.66 23.00 -11.23
N SER A 534 0.40 23.77 -12.29
CA SER A 534 -0.94 23.84 -12.92
C SER A 534 -1.39 22.54 -13.60
N LEU A 535 -0.48 21.58 -13.81
CA LEU A 535 -0.79 20.30 -14.47
C LEU A 535 -1.11 19.19 -13.46
N THR A 536 -0.90 19.43 -12.17
CA THR A 536 -1.14 18.46 -11.08
C THR A 536 -2.54 17.85 -11.14
N SER A 537 -3.54 18.68 -11.43
CA SER A 537 -4.94 18.27 -11.57
C SER A 537 -5.18 17.22 -12.66
N VAL A 538 -4.41 17.26 -13.75
CA VAL A 538 -4.48 16.25 -14.82
C VAL A 538 -4.05 14.89 -14.29
N GLY A 539 -2.98 14.84 -13.50
CA GLY A 539 -2.49 13.61 -12.88
C GLY A 539 -3.50 13.02 -11.89
N VAL A 540 -4.18 13.87 -11.10
CA VAL A 540 -5.24 13.43 -10.19
C VAL A 540 -6.41 12.80 -10.95
N LEU A 541 -6.92 13.50 -11.98
CA LEU A 541 -8.09 13.04 -12.74
C LEU A 541 -7.81 11.69 -13.43
N LEU A 542 -6.63 11.54 -14.03
CA LEU A 542 -6.23 10.26 -14.64
C LEU A 542 -6.07 9.15 -13.59
N ALA A 543 -5.52 9.45 -12.41
CA ALA A 543 -5.35 8.46 -11.36
C ALA A 543 -6.68 8.01 -10.74
N VAL A 544 -7.63 8.93 -10.53
CA VAL A 544 -8.99 8.59 -10.06
C VAL A 544 -9.69 7.68 -11.09
N PHE A 545 -9.50 7.95 -12.37
CA PHE A 545 -10.00 7.08 -13.44
C PHE A 545 -9.36 5.67 -13.40
N GLY A 546 -8.09 5.58 -13.01
CA GLY A 546 -7.38 4.31 -12.76
C GLY A 546 -8.03 3.40 -11.72
N TYR A 547 -8.51 3.95 -10.60
CA TYR A 547 -9.23 3.15 -9.60
C TYR A 547 -10.44 2.41 -10.20
N VAL A 548 -11.18 3.08 -11.11
CA VAL A 548 -12.40 2.53 -11.73
C VAL A 548 -12.08 1.38 -12.70
N VAL A 549 -11.09 1.56 -13.56
CA VAL A 549 -10.74 0.53 -14.57
C VAL A 549 -9.84 -0.57 -14.00
N GLY A 550 -9.22 -0.32 -12.85
CA GLY A 550 -8.10 -1.10 -12.34
C GLY A 550 -8.46 -2.53 -11.94
N THR A 551 -9.57 -2.76 -11.26
CA THR A 551 -9.95 -4.12 -10.83
C THR A 551 -10.20 -5.04 -12.02
N TYR A 552 -10.93 -4.57 -13.04
CA TYR A 552 -11.18 -5.33 -14.26
C TYR A 552 -9.90 -5.62 -15.04
N GLY A 553 -9.04 -4.60 -15.18
CA GLY A 553 -7.74 -4.77 -15.83
C GLY A 553 -6.84 -5.75 -15.08
N ALA A 554 -6.83 -5.69 -13.74
CA ALA A 554 -6.02 -6.55 -12.90
C ALA A 554 -6.51 -8.01 -12.94
N ILE A 555 -7.83 -8.24 -12.92
CA ILE A 555 -8.41 -9.58 -13.08
C ILE A 555 -8.02 -10.15 -14.45
N LEU A 556 -8.18 -9.38 -15.53
CA LEU A 556 -7.78 -9.82 -16.87
C LEU A 556 -6.28 -10.16 -16.93
N CYS A 557 -5.42 -9.29 -16.40
CA CYS A 557 -3.99 -9.55 -16.29
C CYS A 557 -3.71 -10.86 -15.53
N THR A 558 -4.43 -11.08 -14.43
CA THR A 558 -4.23 -12.24 -13.55
C THR A 558 -4.62 -13.54 -14.23
N VAL A 559 -5.75 -13.58 -14.94
CA VAL A 559 -6.14 -14.74 -15.74
C VAL A 559 -5.07 -15.07 -16.79
N LEU A 560 -4.52 -14.05 -17.45
CA LEU A 560 -3.44 -14.26 -18.42
C LEU A 560 -2.15 -14.76 -17.75
N MET A 561 -1.83 -14.28 -16.54
CA MET A 561 -0.67 -14.73 -15.77
C MET A 561 -0.82 -16.18 -15.30
N GLU A 562 -2.02 -16.59 -14.90
CA GLU A 562 -2.32 -17.98 -14.56
C GLU A 562 -2.10 -18.90 -15.77
N ILE A 563 -2.60 -18.51 -16.95
CA ILE A 563 -2.39 -19.27 -18.20
C ILE A 563 -0.91 -19.37 -18.54
N ALA A 564 -0.18 -18.25 -18.46
CA ALA A 564 1.26 -18.23 -18.69
C ALA A 564 2.00 -19.16 -17.72
N SER A 565 1.68 -19.09 -16.42
CA SER A 565 2.30 -19.91 -15.38
C SER A 565 2.11 -21.41 -15.64
N LYS A 566 0.89 -21.86 -15.99
CA LYS A 566 0.60 -23.26 -16.34
C LYS A 566 1.37 -23.79 -17.54
N THR A 567 1.83 -22.90 -18.42
CA THR A 567 2.58 -23.29 -19.63
C THR A 567 4.06 -23.55 -19.34
N VAL A 568 4.61 -22.93 -18.30
CA VAL A 568 6.06 -22.94 -18.00
C VAL A 568 6.42 -23.60 -16.67
N VAL A 569 5.45 -23.83 -15.79
CA VAL A 569 5.61 -24.53 -14.52
C VAL A 569 4.60 -25.68 -14.48
N PRO A 570 5.02 -26.94 -14.74
CA PRO A 570 4.14 -28.10 -14.73
C PRO A 570 3.61 -28.45 -13.33
#